data_AF-A0A9P8J537-F1
#
_entry.id   AF-A0A9P8J537-F1
#
_cell.length_a   1.000
_cell.length_b   1.000
_cell.length_c   1.000
_cell.angle_alpha   90.00
_cell.angle_beta   90.00
_cell.angle_gamma   90.00
#
_symmetry.space_group_name_H-M   'P 1'
#
loop_
_entity.id
_entity.type
_entity.pdbx_description
1 polymer ?
#
loop_
_entity_poly.entity_id
_entity_poly.type
_entity_poly.pdbx_seq_one_letter_code
_entity_poly.pdbx_strand_id
1 'polypeptide(L)'
;MYASSKGTIKLADMRERALCDTHAKQFEQEEDPSSRSFFSEIISSISDVRFSHDGRYILSRDYLTVKIWDVNMERQPVKTIPIHEHLRPRLCDTYENDSIFDKFEVVFSGDAKNVMTGSYNNNFMIYPSEAGKDTEVVLQADKSAFKAKKVGIPTPMNGAKDKKGNSRANSPAGQGSRMRKETDADAIDFNKKILHMSWHPFEDSIAIAATNNLFVFSAL
;
A
#
# COMPACT_ATOMS: atom_id res chain seq x y z
N MET A 1 0.23 18.77 -9.66
CA MET A 1 0.47 18.21 -8.32
C MET A 1 1.82 17.52 -8.34
N TYR A 2 2.61 17.65 -7.28
CA TYR A 2 3.85 16.90 -7.12
C TYR A 2 4.07 16.55 -5.64
N ALA A 3 4.82 15.48 -5.38
CA ALA A 3 5.21 15.08 -4.05
C ALA A 3 6.74 15.22 -3.87
N SER A 4 7.21 15.28 -2.63
CA SER A 4 8.62 15.43 -2.32
C SER A 4 9.17 14.27 -1.51
N SER A 5 10.51 14.17 -1.48
CA SER A 5 11.23 13.24 -0.61
C SER A 5 11.16 13.59 0.87
N LYS A 6 10.44 14.65 1.25
CA LYS A 6 10.23 15.08 2.65
C LYS A 6 8.80 14.85 3.15
N GLY A 7 8.03 13.98 2.48
CA GLY A 7 6.68 13.65 2.94
C GLY A 7 5.61 14.71 2.67
N THR A 8 5.87 15.66 1.75
CA THR A 8 4.90 16.73 1.43
C THR A 8 4.33 16.58 0.02
N ILE A 9 3.03 16.85 -0.13
CA ILE A 9 2.33 16.91 -1.41
C ILE A 9 1.94 18.35 -1.67
N LYS A 10 2.24 18.85 -2.87
CA LYS A 10 1.93 20.23 -3.27
C LYS A 10 1.04 20.24 -4.50
N LEU A 11 -0.05 20.98 -4.39
CA LEU A 11 -1.00 21.21 -5.47
C LEU A 11 -0.82 22.63 -6.00
N ALA A 12 -0.61 22.76 -7.30
CA ALA A 12 -0.49 24.04 -7.99
C ALA A 12 -1.72 24.28 -8.87
N ASP A 13 -2.16 25.53 -8.96
CA ASP A 13 -3.16 25.97 -9.93
C ASP A 13 -2.47 26.70 -11.09
N MET A 14 -2.45 26.05 -12.25
CA MET A 14 -1.83 26.61 -13.46
C MET A 14 -2.62 27.77 -14.08
N ARG A 15 -3.86 28.00 -13.65
CA ARG A 15 -4.67 29.16 -14.07
C ARG A 15 -4.21 30.43 -13.39
N GLU A 16 -3.74 30.33 -12.14
CA GLU A 16 -3.20 31.47 -11.40
C GLU A 16 -1.81 31.86 -11.91
N ARG A 17 -0.95 30.87 -12.15
CA ARG A 17 0.43 31.09 -12.59
C ARG A 17 0.95 29.98 -13.51
N ALA A 18 1.58 30.39 -14.62
CA ALA A 18 2.21 29.45 -15.55
C ALA A 18 3.48 28.77 -14.99
N LEU A 19 4.19 29.43 -14.06
CA LEU A 19 5.48 28.96 -13.54
C LEU A 19 5.37 27.97 -12.36
N CYS A 20 4.19 27.81 -11.76
CA CYS A 20 3.96 26.95 -10.58
C CYS A 20 4.98 27.19 -9.44
N ASP A 21 5.44 28.44 -9.30
CA ASP A 21 6.38 28.94 -8.28
C ASP A 21 5.74 29.01 -6.88
N THR A 22 4.42 29.16 -6.84
CA THR A 22 3.60 29.02 -5.64
C THR A 22 2.72 27.78 -5.72
N HIS A 23 2.38 27.21 -4.57
CA HIS A 23 1.40 26.13 -4.48
C HIS A 23 0.09 26.67 -3.90
N ALA A 24 -1.04 26.24 -4.46
CA ALA A 24 -2.37 26.57 -3.97
C ALA A 24 -2.68 25.83 -2.67
N LYS A 25 -2.22 24.58 -2.55
CA LYS A 25 -2.35 23.76 -1.33
C LYS A 25 -1.10 22.96 -1.06
N GLN A 26 -0.80 22.74 0.21
CA GLN A 26 0.27 21.87 0.69
C GLN A 26 -0.31 20.90 1.71
N PHE A 27 -0.22 19.61 1.42
CA PHE A 27 -0.67 18.54 2.31
C PHE A 27 0.55 17.98 3.03
N GLU A 28 0.50 18.05 4.35
CA GLU A 28 1.53 17.56 5.24
C GLU A 28 0.91 17.16 6.57
N GLN A 29 1.44 16.12 7.18
CA GLN A 29 1.04 15.69 8.51
C GLN A 29 2.14 16.11 9.48
N GLU A 30 1.79 16.87 10.51
CA GLU A 30 2.73 17.18 11.58
C GLU A 30 3.10 15.88 12.31
N GLU A 31 4.39 15.55 12.30
CA GLU A 31 4.94 14.45 13.07
C GLU A 31 5.44 14.97 14.41
N ASP A 32 5.15 14.22 15.48
CA ASP A 32 5.68 14.52 16.80
C ASP A 32 7.22 14.47 16.75
N PRO A 33 7.93 15.57 17.10
CA PRO A 33 9.39 15.60 17.15
C PRO A 33 10.00 14.47 17.99
N SER A 34 9.27 13.97 19.01
CA SER A 34 9.72 12.87 19.86
C SER A 34 9.77 11.52 19.14
N SER A 35 8.98 11.37 18.08
CA SER A 35 8.90 10.14 17.27
C SER A 35 9.88 10.11 16.10
N ARG A 36 10.59 11.22 15.85
CA ARG A 36 11.55 11.34 14.75
C ARG A 36 12.82 10.54 15.05
N SER A 37 13.13 9.65 14.14
CA SER A 37 14.39 8.90 14.06
C SER A 37 15.17 9.32 12.81
N PHE A 38 16.42 8.88 12.70
CA PHE A 38 17.23 9.04 11.48
C PHE A 38 16.49 8.56 10.22
N PHE A 39 15.77 7.45 10.33
CA PHE A 39 15.03 6.87 9.20
C PHE A 39 13.75 7.63 8.85
N SER A 40 13.28 8.56 9.68
CA SER A 40 11.99 9.25 9.45
C SER A 40 11.98 10.07 8.16
N GLU A 41 13.08 10.74 7.83
CA GLU A 41 13.20 11.46 6.55
C GLU A 41 13.27 10.51 5.35
N ILE A 42 13.89 9.34 5.51
CA ILE A 42 14.03 8.35 4.43
C ILE A 42 12.67 7.71 4.13
N ILE A 43 11.98 7.22 5.16
CA ILE A 43 10.70 6.51 5.00
C ILE A 43 9.52 7.44 4.72
N SER A 44 9.62 8.75 5.01
CA SER A 44 8.60 9.74 4.67
C SER A 44 8.67 10.19 3.21
N SER A 45 9.71 9.80 2.46
CA SER A 45 9.80 10.07 1.04
C SER A 45 8.60 9.48 0.29
N ILE A 46 7.85 10.33 -0.41
CA ILE A 46 6.68 9.89 -1.18
C ILE A 46 7.16 9.34 -2.52
N SER A 47 6.82 8.07 -2.76
CA SER A 47 7.18 7.32 -3.95
C SER A 47 6.21 7.51 -5.11
N ASP A 48 4.90 7.62 -4.84
CA ASP A 48 3.86 7.87 -5.83
C ASP A 48 2.71 8.68 -5.24
N VAL A 49 2.02 9.46 -6.09
CA VAL A 49 0.87 10.28 -5.73
C VAL A 49 -0.15 10.33 -6.87
N ARG A 50 -1.42 10.07 -6.56
CA ARG A 50 -2.51 9.99 -7.54
C ARG A 50 -3.78 10.68 -7.05
N PHE A 51 -4.53 11.29 -7.95
CA PHE A 51 -5.90 11.69 -7.65
C PHE A 51 -6.84 10.48 -7.74
N SER A 52 -7.92 10.50 -6.96
CA SER A 52 -9.10 9.70 -7.26
C SER A 52 -9.73 10.14 -8.57
N HIS A 53 -10.48 9.26 -9.21
CA HIS A 53 -11.12 9.53 -10.50
C HIS A 53 -12.07 10.74 -10.48
N ASP A 54 -12.71 11.01 -9.33
CA ASP A 54 -13.58 12.17 -9.10
C ASP A 54 -12.83 13.45 -8.66
N GLY A 55 -11.51 13.36 -8.44
CA GLY A 55 -10.67 14.45 -7.97
C GLY A 55 -10.89 14.86 -6.51
N ARG A 56 -11.74 14.16 -5.75
CA ARG A 56 -12.03 14.50 -4.35
C ARG A 56 -10.89 14.11 -3.40
N TYR A 57 -10.21 13.01 -3.69
CA TYR A 57 -9.18 12.44 -2.84
C TYR A 57 -7.82 12.42 -3.54
N ILE A 58 -6.76 12.47 -2.74
CA ILE A 58 -5.38 12.23 -3.16
C ILE A 58 -4.89 10.99 -2.44
N LEU A 59 -4.24 10.11 -3.17
CA LEU A 59 -3.58 8.91 -2.67
C LEU A 59 -2.08 9.12 -2.73
N SER A 60 -1.37 8.79 -1.67
CA SER A 60 0.08 8.86 -1.62
C SER A 60 0.67 7.59 -1.02
N ARG A 61 1.81 7.16 -1.54
CA ARG A 61 2.56 6.01 -1.02
C ARG A 61 3.92 6.47 -0.50
N ASP A 62 4.19 6.19 0.76
CA ASP A 62 5.54 6.23 1.32
C ASP A 62 6.05 4.79 1.56
N TYR A 63 7.24 4.63 2.12
CA TYR A 63 7.84 3.29 2.25
C TYR A 63 6.98 2.35 3.11
N LEU A 64 6.41 2.87 4.20
CA LEU A 64 5.69 2.06 5.19
C LEU A 64 4.17 2.08 5.00
N THR A 65 3.62 3.13 4.41
CA THR A 65 2.19 3.41 4.45
C THR A 65 1.63 3.90 3.12
N VAL A 66 0.33 3.65 2.93
CA VAL A 66 -0.51 4.34 1.96
C VAL A 66 -1.40 5.31 2.73
N LYS A 67 -1.48 6.56 2.26
CA LYS A 67 -2.32 7.60 2.85
C LYS A 67 -3.34 8.11 1.83
N ILE A 68 -4.58 8.26 2.27
CA ILE A 68 -5.67 8.88 1.51
C ILE A 68 -5.95 10.24 2.15
N TRP A 69 -5.96 11.29 1.34
CA TRP A 69 -6.16 12.68 1.73
C TRP A 69 -7.43 13.21 1.08
N ASP A 70 -8.22 14.02 1.78
CA ASP A 70 -9.29 14.80 1.17
C ASP A 70 -8.69 16.11 0.65
N VAL A 71 -8.95 16.48 -0.59
CA VAL A 71 -8.44 17.73 -1.19
C VAL A 71 -8.87 18.97 -0.40
N ASN A 72 -9.93 18.90 0.40
CA ASN A 72 -10.42 19.97 1.27
C ASN A 72 -9.84 19.92 2.70
N MET A 73 -8.97 18.97 3.02
CA MET A 73 -8.33 18.84 4.34
C MET A 73 -6.81 18.63 4.18
N GLU A 74 -6.04 19.71 4.27
CA GLU A 74 -4.59 19.66 4.06
C GLU A 74 -3.78 19.10 5.25
N ARG A 75 -4.33 19.20 6.46
CA ARG A 75 -3.57 18.99 7.72
C ARG A 75 -3.29 17.53 8.07
N GLN A 76 -4.06 16.59 7.53
CA GLN A 76 -3.92 15.18 7.85
C GLN A 76 -4.64 14.30 6.82
N PRO A 77 -4.21 13.05 6.63
CA PRO A 77 -4.93 12.08 5.80
C PRO A 77 -6.25 11.67 6.47
N VAL A 78 -7.25 11.35 5.64
CA VAL A 78 -8.53 10.77 6.08
C VAL A 78 -8.41 9.27 6.40
N LYS A 79 -7.43 8.57 5.80
CA LYS A 79 -7.13 7.16 6.07
C LYS A 79 -5.64 6.90 5.90
N THR A 80 -5.04 6.18 6.85
CA THR A 80 -3.66 5.70 6.78
C THR A 80 -3.65 4.19 6.87
N ILE A 81 -3.06 3.53 5.88
CA ILE A 81 -3.02 2.08 5.74
C ILE A 81 -1.56 1.63 5.94
N PRO A 82 -1.25 0.89 7.01
CA PRO A 82 0.09 0.35 7.22
C PRO A 82 0.34 -0.80 6.24
N ILE A 83 1.40 -0.70 5.42
CA ILE A 83 1.77 -1.72 4.44
C ILE A 83 2.99 -2.53 4.91
N HIS A 84 4.05 -1.84 5.33
CA HIS A 84 5.32 -2.47 5.71
C HIS A 84 5.66 -2.27 7.19
N GLU A 85 4.67 -2.13 8.07
CA GLU A 85 4.92 -1.87 9.50
C GLU A 85 5.77 -2.98 10.17
N HIS A 86 5.65 -4.21 9.68
CA HIS A 86 6.48 -5.34 10.11
C HIS A 86 7.98 -5.20 9.77
N LEU A 87 8.35 -4.31 8.83
CA LEU A 87 9.73 -3.99 8.50
C LEU A 87 10.32 -2.89 9.40
N ARG A 88 9.51 -2.20 10.21
CA ARG A 88 9.98 -1.10 11.08
C ARG A 88 11.16 -1.50 11.99
N PRO A 89 11.19 -2.70 12.62
CA PRO A 89 12.35 -3.11 13.41
C PRO A 89 13.63 -3.37 12.60
N ARG A 90 13.51 -3.53 11.27
CA ARG A 90 14.59 -3.92 10.35
C ARG A 90 14.94 -2.82 9.35
N LEU A 91 14.63 -1.56 9.66
CA LEU A 91 14.93 -0.43 8.79
C LEU A 91 16.43 -0.32 8.50
N CYS A 92 17.29 -0.66 9.46
CA CYS A 92 18.74 -0.74 9.26
C CYS A 92 19.10 -1.73 8.14
N ASP A 93 18.59 -2.97 8.20
CA ASP A 93 18.86 -3.99 7.17
C ASP A 93 18.37 -3.55 5.79
N THR A 94 17.16 -2.95 5.72
CA THR A 94 16.61 -2.44 4.47
C THR A 94 17.37 -1.23 3.92
N TYR A 95 18.06 -0.51 4.79
CA TYR A 95 18.94 0.60 4.40
C TYR A 95 20.29 0.07 3.87
N GLU A 96 20.87 -0.93 4.53
CA GLU A 96 22.12 -1.55 4.08
C GLU A 96 22.00 -2.25 2.72
N ASN A 97 20.81 -2.77 2.39
CA ASN A 97 20.55 -3.45 1.12
C ASN A 97 19.82 -2.58 0.08
N ASP A 98 19.74 -1.26 0.30
CA ASP A 98 19.06 -0.26 -0.52
C ASP A 98 17.54 -0.45 -0.75
N SER A 99 16.92 -1.49 -0.18
CA SER A 99 15.48 -1.76 -0.39
C SER A 99 14.59 -0.67 0.22
N ILE A 100 15.07 0.06 1.23
CA ILE A 100 14.36 1.21 1.82
C ILE A 100 14.08 2.32 0.80
N PHE A 101 14.84 2.36 -0.31
CA PHE A 101 14.69 3.35 -1.37
C PHE A 101 13.78 2.88 -2.51
N ASP A 102 13.19 1.69 -2.39
CA ASP A 102 12.26 1.17 -3.39
C ASP A 102 11.00 2.04 -3.48
N LYS A 103 10.65 2.41 -4.73
CA LYS A 103 9.52 3.29 -5.03
C LYS A 103 8.31 2.47 -5.47
N PHE A 104 7.48 2.12 -4.51
CA PHE A 104 6.23 1.39 -4.76
C PHE A 104 5.16 2.33 -5.32
N GLU A 105 4.51 1.93 -6.41
CA GLU A 105 3.35 2.67 -6.93
C GLU A 105 2.07 2.39 -6.14
N VAL A 106 1.09 3.27 -6.32
CA VAL A 106 -0.25 3.12 -5.76
C VAL A 106 -1.30 3.56 -6.77
N VAL A 107 -2.41 2.83 -6.84
CA VAL A 107 -3.50 3.12 -7.79
C VAL A 107 -4.85 3.00 -7.12
N PHE A 108 -5.79 3.86 -7.53
CA PHE A 108 -7.20 3.64 -7.28
C PHE A 108 -7.75 2.62 -8.28
N SER A 109 -8.72 1.84 -7.82
CA SER A 109 -9.67 1.14 -8.71
C SER A 109 -10.46 2.14 -9.57
N GLY A 110 -11.01 1.66 -10.69
CA GLY A 110 -11.81 2.47 -11.61
C GLY A 110 -12.98 3.19 -10.93
N ASP A 111 -13.63 2.53 -9.95
CA ASP A 111 -14.73 3.10 -9.17
C ASP A 111 -14.29 3.84 -7.90
N ALA A 112 -12.98 3.95 -7.66
CA ALA A 112 -12.34 4.55 -6.50
C ALA A 112 -12.74 3.94 -5.13
N LYS A 113 -13.41 2.78 -5.09
CA LYS A 113 -13.79 2.10 -3.83
C LYS A 113 -12.68 1.28 -3.21
N ASN A 114 -11.66 0.97 -4.01
CA ASN A 114 -10.47 0.24 -3.59
C ASN A 114 -9.20 0.98 -4.02
N VAL A 115 -8.13 0.74 -3.27
CA VAL A 115 -6.76 1.14 -3.59
C VAL A 115 -5.89 -0.10 -3.67
N MET A 116 -4.93 -0.11 -4.58
CA MET A 116 -3.98 -1.21 -4.76
C MET A 116 -2.55 -0.69 -4.65
N THR A 117 -1.69 -1.49 -4.04
CA THR A 117 -0.27 -1.20 -3.94
C THR A 117 0.55 -2.47 -3.84
N GLY A 118 1.84 -2.37 -4.14
CA GLY A 118 2.76 -3.50 -4.16
C GLY A 118 3.56 -3.63 -2.86
N SER A 119 4.20 -4.78 -2.74
CA SER A 119 5.11 -5.14 -1.66
C SER A 119 6.18 -6.13 -2.16
N TYR A 120 6.96 -6.67 -1.23
CA TYR A 120 7.95 -7.70 -1.46
C TYR A 120 7.31 -9.09 -1.60
N ASN A 121 8.11 -10.13 -1.87
CA ASN A 121 7.67 -11.50 -2.16
C ASN A 121 6.70 -11.63 -3.36
N ASN A 122 6.76 -10.71 -4.32
CA ASN A 122 5.76 -10.56 -5.40
C ASN A 122 4.33 -10.35 -4.88
N ASN A 123 4.18 -9.84 -3.65
CA ASN A 123 2.87 -9.55 -3.10
C ASN A 123 2.36 -8.19 -3.57
N PHE A 124 1.05 -8.12 -3.72
CA PHE A 124 0.33 -6.87 -3.84
C PHE A 124 -0.97 -6.97 -3.03
N MET A 125 -1.43 -5.82 -2.57
CA MET A 125 -2.54 -5.73 -1.64
C MET A 125 -3.58 -4.78 -2.19
N ILE A 126 -4.84 -5.15 -1.99
CA ILE A 126 -6.01 -4.33 -2.31
C ILE A 126 -6.73 -4.01 -1.00
N TYR A 127 -6.98 -2.74 -0.77
CA TYR A 127 -7.66 -2.21 0.41
C TYR A 127 -8.90 -1.41 -0.01
N PRO A 128 -10.02 -1.50 0.72
CA PRO A 128 -11.12 -0.55 0.56
C PRO A 128 -10.65 0.88 0.86
N SER A 129 -11.07 1.84 0.04
CA SER A 129 -10.75 3.26 0.22
C SER A 129 -11.57 3.89 1.36
N GLU A 130 -12.81 3.44 1.55
CA GLU A 130 -13.71 3.95 2.58
C GLU A 130 -13.16 3.75 4.01
N ALA A 131 -13.37 4.75 4.86
CA ALA A 131 -13.05 4.67 6.28
C ALA A 131 -13.96 3.64 6.99
N GLY A 132 -13.40 2.88 7.93
CA GLY A 132 -14.13 1.86 8.71
C GLY A 132 -14.24 0.48 8.05
N LYS A 133 -13.87 0.34 6.77
CA LYS A 133 -13.63 -0.95 6.13
C LYS A 133 -12.17 -1.34 6.28
N ASP A 134 -11.88 -2.12 7.31
CA ASP A 134 -10.54 -2.60 7.68
C ASP A 134 -10.34 -4.04 7.21
N THR A 135 -10.58 -4.28 5.92
CA THR A 135 -10.27 -5.55 5.27
C THR A 135 -9.17 -5.36 4.25
N GLU A 136 -8.39 -6.39 4.02
CA GLU A 136 -7.38 -6.42 2.98
C GLU A 136 -7.50 -7.68 2.14
N VAL A 137 -7.12 -7.57 0.88
CA VAL A 137 -7.00 -8.68 -0.04
C VAL A 137 -5.54 -8.76 -0.44
N VAL A 138 -4.86 -9.82 -0.01
CA VAL A 138 -3.45 -10.06 -0.34
C VAL A 138 -3.37 -11.10 -1.45
N LEU A 139 -2.64 -10.76 -2.51
CA LEU A 139 -2.43 -11.59 -3.68
C LEU A 139 -0.93 -11.67 -3.98
N GLN A 140 -0.52 -12.75 -4.64
CA GLN A 140 0.86 -12.97 -5.04
C GLN A 140 0.95 -13.15 -6.55
N ALA A 141 1.81 -12.37 -7.22
CA ALA A 141 2.03 -12.42 -8.66
C ALA A 141 3.12 -13.45 -8.99
N ASP A 142 2.77 -14.72 -8.91
CA ASP A 142 3.63 -15.83 -9.31
C ASP A 142 2.86 -16.94 -10.04
N LYS A 143 3.56 -18.01 -10.46
CA LYS A 143 2.92 -19.13 -11.17
C LYS A 143 1.91 -19.90 -10.32
N SER A 144 1.93 -19.76 -8.99
CA SER A 144 0.96 -20.39 -8.08
C SER A 144 -0.39 -19.68 -8.13
N ALA A 145 -0.41 -18.40 -8.49
CA ALA A 145 -1.62 -17.60 -8.65
C ALA A 145 -2.64 -18.25 -9.62
N PHE A 146 -2.15 -18.92 -10.67
CA PHE A 146 -2.98 -19.62 -11.65
C PHE A 146 -3.48 -21.00 -11.19
N LYS A 147 -2.95 -21.55 -10.08
CA LYS A 147 -3.29 -22.89 -9.58
C LYS A 147 -4.30 -22.88 -8.45
N ALA A 148 -4.50 -21.75 -7.79
CA ALA A 148 -5.32 -21.67 -6.59
C ALA A 148 -6.77 -21.29 -6.90
N LYS A 149 -7.71 -22.17 -6.51
CA LYS A 149 -9.16 -21.99 -6.76
C LYS A 149 -9.84 -20.97 -5.84
N LYS A 150 -9.13 -20.44 -4.83
CA LYS A 150 -9.62 -19.45 -3.85
C LYS A 150 -8.46 -18.53 -3.43
N VAL A 151 -8.10 -17.56 -4.27
CA VAL A 151 -7.14 -16.51 -3.94
C VAL A 151 -7.92 -15.22 -3.67
N GLY A 152 -7.41 -14.36 -2.79
CA GLY A 152 -7.94 -13.02 -2.60
C GLY A 152 -9.18 -12.92 -1.69
N ILE A 153 -9.29 -13.78 -0.69
CA ILE A 153 -10.35 -13.67 0.32
C ILE A 153 -10.07 -12.43 1.19
N PRO A 154 -11.03 -11.50 1.36
CA PRO A 154 -10.86 -10.36 2.25
C PRO A 154 -10.61 -10.82 3.69
N THR A 155 -9.52 -10.36 4.29
CA THR A 155 -9.13 -10.63 5.68
C THR A 155 -9.17 -9.36 6.53
N PRO A 156 -9.58 -9.41 7.81
CA PRO A 156 -9.54 -8.22 8.68
C PRO A 156 -8.10 -7.77 8.96
N MET A 157 -7.81 -6.49 8.76
CA MET A 157 -6.49 -5.87 8.99
C MET A 157 -6.11 -5.87 10.49
N ASN A 158 -7.08 -5.60 11.39
CA ASN A 158 -6.87 -5.58 12.83
C ASN A 158 -7.53 -6.79 13.50
N GLY A 159 -6.75 -7.84 13.68
CA GLY A 159 -7.13 -8.94 14.56
C GLY A 159 -7.23 -8.49 16.01
N ALA A 160 -8.42 -8.15 16.46
CA ALA A 160 -8.72 -8.06 17.88
C ALA A 160 -8.18 -9.31 18.59
N LYS A 161 -7.22 -9.10 19.50
CA LYS A 161 -6.81 -10.05 20.51
C LYS A 161 -8.00 -10.29 21.44
N ASP A 162 -8.91 -11.20 21.11
CA ASP A 162 -9.88 -11.69 22.10
C ASP A 162 -10.55 -13.00 21.67
N LYS A 163 -9.99 -14.12 22.13
CA LYS A 163 -10.63 -15.04 23.11
C LYS A 163 -9.99 -16.44 23.04
N LYS A 164 -9.43 -16.85 24.18
CA LYS A 164 -9.30 -18.25 24.58
C LYS A 164 -10.66 -18.93 24.42
N GLY A 165 -10.73 -20.01 23.64
CA GLY A 165 -11.92 -20.81 23.44
C GLY A 165 -11.56 -22.22 23.00
N ASN A 166 -11.32 -23.07 23.98
CA ASN A 166 -11.07 -24.50 23.83
C ASN A 166 -12.28 -25.20 23.19
N SER A 167 -12.14 -25.80 21.99
CA SER A 167 -12.99 -26.91 21.59
C SER A 167 -12.27 -27.83 20.60
N ARG A 168 -12.19 -29.11 21.00
CA ARG A 168 -11.72 -30.23 20.20
C ARG A 168 -12.72 -30.49 19.07
N ALA A 169 -12.26 -30.58 17.84
CA ALA A 169 -12.89 -31.39 16.81
C ALA A 169 -11.84 -31.83 15.78
N ASN A 170 -11.57 -33.13 15.76
CA ASN A 170 -10.80 -33.82 14.73
C ASN A 170 -11.43 -33.59 13.35
N SER A 171 -10.64 -33.18 12.37
CA SER A 171 -10.87 -33.44 10.94
C SER A 171 -9.52 -33.40 10.21
N PRO A 172 -9.14 -34.46 9.47
CA PRO A 172 -7.87 -34.54 8.75
C PRO A 172 -8.07 -34.05 7.32
N ALA A 173 -7.70 -32.80 7.01
CA ALA A 173 -7.59 -32.34 5.63
C ALA A 173 -6.73 -31.06 5.52
N GLY A 174 -5.68 -31.15 4.71
CA GLY A 174 -5.09 -30.04 3.94
C GLY A 174 -4.66 -28.80 4.72
N GLN A 175 -3.41 -28.78 5.17
CA GLN A 175 -2.72 -27.66 5.81
C GLN A 175 -2.59 -26.46 4.84
N GLY A 176 -3.66 -25.66 4.69
CA GLY A 176 -3.57 -24.29 4.22
C GLY A 176 -2.98 -23.44 5.32
N SER A 177 -1.69 -23.10 5.20
CA SER A 177 -0.96 -22.31 6.19
C SER A 177 -1.63 -20.95 6.40
N ARG A 178 -2.23 -20.81 7.58
CA ARG A 178 -2.76 -19.58 8.16
C ARG A 178 -1.69 -18.48 8.09
N MET A 179 -1.85 -17.51 7.20
CA MET A 179 -0.95 -16.34 7.09
C MET A 179 -1.31 -15.32 8.19
N ARG A 180 -1.03 -15.73 9.42
CA ARG A 180 -0.90 -14.89 10.61
C ARG A 180 0.31 -15.31 11.45
N LYS A 181 1.23 -16.06 10.85
CA LYS A 181 2.63 -15.82 11.14
C LYS A 181 2.88 -14.43 10.55
N GLU A 182 3.41 -13.51 11.35
CA GLU A 182 4.30 -12.48 10.82
C GLU A 182 4.99 -13.08 9.60
N THR A 183 4.86 -12.46 8.42
CA THR A 183 5.81 -12.74 7.35
C THR A 183 7.15 -12.71 8.06
N ASP A 184 7.75 -13.89 8.26
CA ASP A 184 8.98 -13.99 9.00
C ASP A 184 9.88 -13.02 8.28
N ALA A 185 10.25 -11.91 8.93
CA ALA A 185 10.89 -10.83 8.20
C ALA A 185 12.15 -11.38 7.54
N ASP A 186 12.72 -12.42 8.14
CA ASP A 186 13.89 -13.18 7.69
C ASP A 186 13.62 -14.02 6.42
N ALA A 187 12.35 -14.27 6.09
CA ALA A 187 11.91 -14.95 4.88
C ALA A 187 11.47 -13.99 3.75
N ILE A 188 11.65 -12.68 3.90
CA ILE A 188 11.31 -11.71 2.85
C ILE A 188 12.40 -11.69 1.77
N ASP A 189 12.00 -12.02 0.55
CA ASP A 189 12.82 -11.89 -0.65
C ASP A 189 12.66 -10.49 -1.24
N PHE A 190 13.58 -9.59 -0.88
CA PHE A 190 13.60 -8.20 -1.33
C PHE A 190 13.81 -8.04 -2.84
N ASN A 191 14.33 -9.07 -3.53
CA ASN A 191 14.48 -9.03 -4.99
C ASN A 191 13.15 -9.26 -5.73
N LYS A 192 12.15 -9.83 -5.05
CA LYS A 192 10.80 -10.06 -5.57
C LYS A 192 9.88 -8.93 -5.14
N LYS A 193 9.91 -7.82 -5.85
CA LYS A 193 9.14 -6.61 -5.53
C LYS A 193 8.16 -6.25 -6.65
N ILE A 194 6.95 -5.89 -6.25
CA ILE A 194 5.94 -5.33 -7.15
C ILE A 194 6.01 -3.81 -7.07
N LEU A 195 6.76 -3.19 -7.99
CA LEU A 195 6.90 -1.73 -8.02
C LEU A 195 5.86 -1.06 -8.92
N HIS A 196 5.48 -1.73 -10.02
CA HIS A 196 4.61 -1.16 -11.04
C HIS A 196 3.32 -1.96 -11.22
N MET A 197 2.21 -1.23 -11.31
CA MET A 197 0.88 -1.82 -11.51
C MET A 197 -0.08 -0.86 -12.19
N SER A 198 -1.12 -1.41 -12.79
CA SER A 198 -2.23 -0.66 -13.37
C SER A 198 -3.56 -1.33 -13.06
N TRP A 199 -4.59 -0.53 -12.82
CA TRP A 199 -5.97 -0.98 -12.71
C TRP A 199 -6.75 -0.41 -13.90
N HIS A 200 -7.50 -1.26 -14.60
CA HIS A 200 -8.35 -0.84 -15.69
C HIS A 200 -9.42 0.17 -15.20
N PRO A 201 -9.66 1.28 -15.92
CA PRO A 201 -10.54 2.36 -15.44
C PRO A 201 -12.02 1.97 -15.37
N PHE A 202 -12.45 0.93 -16.10
CA PHE A 202 -13.87 0.57 -16.22
C PHE A 202 -14.18 -0.90 -15.90
N GLU A 203 -13.15 -1.73 -15.73
CA GLU A 203 -13.31 -3.17 -15.53
C GLU A 203 -12.52 -3.60 -14.30
N ASP A 204 -12.93 -4.70 -13.68
CA ASP A 204 -12.24 -5.31 -12.55
C ASP A 204 -11.04 -6.16 -13.04
N SER A 205 -10.16 -5.49 -13.78
CA SER A 205 -8.98 -6.04 -14.40
C SER A 205 -7.74 -5.25 -13.95
N ILE A 206 -6.70 -5.97 -13.54
CA ILE A 206 -5.43 -5.39 -13.08
C ILE A 206 -4.24 -6.00 -13.83
N ALA A 207 -3.22 -5.18 -14.05
CA ALA A 207 -1.95 -5.59 -14.65
C ALA A 207 -0.81 -5.33 -13.65
N ILE A 208 0.00 -6.36 -13.38
CA ILE A 208 1.05 -6.36 -12.37
C ILE A 208 2.38 -6.75 -13.02
N ALA A 209 3.38 -5.88 -12.93
CA ALA A 209 4.74 -6.22 -13.34
C ALA A 209 5.49 -6.89 -12.17
N ALA A 210 5.90 -8.14 -12.37
CA ALA A 210 6.59 -8.93 -11.34
C ALA A 210 7.86 -9.56 -11.92
N THR A 211 9.01 -9.05 -11.50
CA THR A 211 10.33 -9.46 -12.00
C THR A 211 10.40 -9.40 -13.54
N ASN A 212 10.27 -10.53 -14.22
CA ASN A 212 10.39 -10.67 -15.68
C ASN A 212 9.05 -10.95 -16.38
N ASN A 213 7.93 -10.90 -15.65
CA ASN A 213 6.61 -11.25 -16.17
C ASN A 213 5.62 -10.10 -15.98
N LEU A 214 4.67 -10.00 -16.89
CA LEU A 214 3.46 -9.19 -16.74
C LEU A 214 2.28 -10.13 -16.44
N PHE A 215 1.70 -10.00 -15.26
CA PHE A 215 0.50 -10.73 -14.86
C PHE A 215 -0.74 -9.87 -15.13
N VAL A 216 -1.77 -10.47 -15.69
CA VAL A 216 -3.08 -9.84 -15.87
C VAL A 216 -4.11 -10.65 -15.12
N PHE A 217 -4.78 -10.04 -14.15
CA PHE A 217 -5.88 -10.63 -13.40
C PHE A 217 -7.17 -9.94 -13.81
N SER A 218 -8.25 -10.69 -13.95
CA SER A 218 -9.57 -10.16 -14.27
C SER A 218 -10.62 -10.93 -13.48
N ALA A 219 -11.55 -10.22 -12.85
CA ALA A 219 -12.74 -10.82 -12.28
C ALA A 219 -13.79 -10.99 -13.38
N LEU A 220 -14.16 -12.24 -13.67
CA LEU A 220 -15.24 -12.61 -14.60
C LEU A 220 -16.60 -12.63 -13.89
#